data_AF-M6GE70-F1
#
_entry.id   AF-M6GE70-F1
#
_cell.length_a   1.000
_cell.length_b   1.000
_cell.length_c   1.000
_cell.angle_alpha   90.00
_cell.angle_beta   90.00
_cell.angle_gamma   90.00
#
_symmetry.space_group_name_H-M   'P 1'
#
loop_
_entity.id
_entity.type
_entity.pdbx_description
1 polymer ?
#
loop_
_entity_poly.entity_id
_entity_poly.type
_entity_poly.pdbx_seq_one_letter_code
_entity_poly.pdbx_strand_id
1 'polypeptide(L)' 'MSQENPEDFSPPNPQDALDLSLMYLFHGDKERALKYMLYAQKQLEESNSQNDV' A
#
# COMPACT_ATOMS: atom_id res chain seq x y z
N MET A 1 -19.50 -19.48 0.14
CA MET A 1 -18.21 -19.16 0.79
C MET A 1 -17.50 -18.23 -0.16
N SER A 2 -17.47 -16.94 0.17
CA SER A 2 -16.93 -15.91 -0.71
C SER A 2 -15.47 -16.22 -1.01
N GLN A 3 -15.15 -16.44 -2.27
CA GLN A 3 -13.78 -16.53 -2.75
C GLN A 3 -13.13 -15.17 -2.53
N GLU A 4 -12.28 -15.08 -1.52
CA GLU A 4 -11.40 -13.95 -1.31
C GLU A 4 -10.45 -13.92 -2.52
N ASN A 5 -10.74 -13.06 -3.50
CA ASN A 5 -9.91 -12.92 -4.68
C ASN A 5 -8.56 -12.34 -4.23
N PRO A 6 -7.44 -13.07 -4.39
CA PRO A 6 -6.11 -12.59 -3.97
C PRO A 6 -5.58 -11.41 -4.80
N GLU A 7 -6.33 -10.97 -5.82
CA GLU A 7 -6.07 -9.78 -6.63
C GLU A 7 -6.46 -8.47 -5.91
N ASP A 8 -7.18 -8.52 -4.78
CA ASP A 8 -7.57 -7.36 -3.94
C ASP A 8 -6.38 -6.66 -3.24
N PHE A 9 -5.15 -7.13 -3.45
CA PHE A 9 -3.95 -6.67 -2.76
C PHE A 9 -3.11 -5.68 -3.56
N SER A 10 -3.73 -4.99 -4.52
CA SER A 10 -3.06 -3.98 -5.36
C SER A 10 -3.73 -2.63 -5.12
N PRO A 11 -3.25 -1.82 -4.15
CA PRO A 11 -3.76 -0.47 -3.99
C PRO A 11 -3.47 0.28 -5.30
N PRO A 12 -4.49 0.82 -5.98
CA PRO A 12 -4.30 1.53 -7.23
C PRO A 12 -3.53 2.85 -7.05
N ASN A 13 -3.35 3.29 -5.80
CA ASN A 13 -2.80 4.60 -5.47
C ASN A 13 -1.92 4.53 -4.21
N PRO A 14 -0.77 5.24 -4.15
CA PRO A 14 0.06 5.34 -2.95
C PRO A 14 -0.69 5.86 -1.71
N GLN A 15 -1.68 6.73 -1.89
CA GLN A 15 -2.53 7.20 -0.78
C GLN A 15 -3.36 6.05 -0.18
N ASP A 16 -4.00 5.24 -1.03
CA ASP A 16 -4.78 4.09 -0.59
C ASP A 16 -3.89 3.02 0.08
N ALA A 17 -2.67 2.83 -0.43
CA ALA A 17 -1.69 1.95 0.21
C ALA A 17 -1.30 2.44 1.61
N LEU A 18 -1.14 3.75 1.81
CA LEU A 18 -0.79 4.31 3.11
C LEU A 18 -1.94 4.16 4.11
N ASP A 19 -3.18 4.39 3.68
CA ASP A 19 -4.36 4.21 4.52
C ASP A 19 -4.56 2.74 4.90
N LEU A 20 -4.36 1.82 3.96
CA LEU A 20 -4.37 0.38 4.24
C LEU A 20 -3.27 -0.02 5.21
N SER A 21 -2.07 0.57 5.08
CA SER A 21 -0.96 0.30 6.01
C SER A 21 -1.34 0.66 7.45
N LEU A 22 -2.03 1.78 7.64
CA LEU A 22 -2.55 2.20 8.95
C LEU A 22 -3.63 1.25 9.44
N MET A 23 -4.58 0.85 8.59
CA MET A 23 -5.63 -0.11 8.97
C MET A 23 -5.04 -1.43 9.47
N TYR A 24 -4.06 -2.01 8.77
CA TYR A 24 -3.40 -3.24 9.19
C TYR A 24 -2.58 -3.08 10.47
N LEU A 25 -1.95 -1.91 10.70
CA LEU A 25 -1.28 -1.60 11.97
C LEU A 25 -2.26 -1.62 13.15
N PHE A 26 -3.42 -0.99 12.99
CA PHE A 26 -4.46 -0.99 14.02
C PHE A 26 -5.08 -2.38 14.22
N HIS A 27 -5.08 -3.21 13.18
CA HIS A 27 -5.52 -4.60 13.25
C HIS A 27 -4.50 -5.53 13.94
N GLY A 28 -3.26 -5.07 14.13
CA GLY A 28 -2.15 -5.87 14.68
C GLY A 28 -1.36 -6.66 13.63
N ASP A 29 -1.75 -6.58 12.35
CA ASP A 29 -1.05 -7.22 11.24
C ASP A 29 0.06 -6.30 10.71
N LYS A 30 1.15 -6.25 11.47
CA LYS A 30 2.30 -5.39 11.19
C LYS A 30 3.02 -5.76 9.89
N GLU A 31 3.03 -7.03 9.50
CA GLU A 31 3.70 -7.48 8.28
C GLU A 31 3.00 -6.93 7.03
N ARG A 32 1.67 -7.05 6.96
CA ARG A 32 0.92 -6.49 5.83
C ARG A 32 1.01 -4.98 5.83
N ALA A 33 0.92 -4.34 6.99
CA ALA A 33 1.07 -2.90 7.09
C ALA A 33 2.40 -2.40 6.53
N LEU A 34 3.52 -3.00 6.94
CA LEU A 34 4.84 -2.60 6.48
C LEU A 34 5.00 -2.78 4.96
N LYS A 35 4.44 -3.85 4.39
CA LYS A 35 4.44 -4.05 2.92
C LYS A 35 3.74 -2.91 2.21
N TYR A 36 2.56 -2.52 2.68
CA TYR A 36 1.80 -1.41 2.09
C TYR A 36 2.48 -0.06 2.30
N MET A 37 3.09 0.17 3.46
CA MET A 37 3.82 1.41 3.75
C MET A 37 5.06 1.55 2.84
N LEU A 38 5.80 0.46 2.63
CA LEU A 38 6.95 0.45 1.73
C LEU A 38 6.54 0.64 0.26
N TYR A 39 5.41 0.06 -0.14
CA TYR A 39 4.85 0.24 -1.47
C TYR A 39 4.45 1.70 -1.72
N ALA A 40 3.73 2.31 -0.77
CA ALA A 40 3.35 3.73 -0.84
C ALA A 40 4.58 4.63 -0.95
N GLN A 41 5.60 4.38 -0.13
CA GLN A 41 6.85 5.14 -0.14
C GLN A 41 7.57 5.05 -1.49
N LYS A 42 7.74 3.84 -2.04
CA LYS A 42 8.39 3.65 -3.35
C LYS A 42 7.64 4.36 -4.46
N GLN A 43 6.31 4.31 -4.45
CA GLN A 43 5.52 4.94 -5.50
C GLN A 43 5.51 6.47 -5.39
N LEU A 44 5.55 7.02 -4.18
CA LEU A 44 5.73 8.45 -3.95
C LEU A 44 7.13 8.89 -4.41
N GLU A 45 8.17 8.12 -4.12
CA GLU A 45 9.53 8.40 -4.60
C GLU A 45 9.63 8.34 -6.13
N GLU A 46 9.03 7.33 -6.77
CA GLU A 46 8.98 7.21 -8.23
C GLU A 46 8.19 8.35 -8.86
N SER A 47 7.03 8.70 -8.30
CA SER A 47 6.20 9.82 -8.79
C SER A 47 6.90 11.17 -8.62
N ASN A 48 7.66 11.36 -7.55
CA ASN A 48 8.40 12.58 -7.31
C ASN A 48 9.69 12.66 -8.15
N SER A 49 10.31 11.52 -8.46
CA SER A 49 11.51 11.45 -9.32
C SER A 49 11.20 11.61 -10.81
N GLN A 50 9.96 11.38 -11.23
CA GLN A 50 9.53 11.57 -12.62
C GLN A 50 9.26 13.04 -12.99
N ASN A 51 9.24 13.95 -12.02
CA ASN A 51 8.92 15.37 -12.24
C ASN A 51 10.16 16.27 -12.35
N ASP A 52 11.37 15.70 -12.30
CA ASP A 52 12.65 16.36 -12.59
C ASP A 52 13.15 15.94 -13.99
N VAL A 53 12.53 16.46 -15.06
CA VAL A 53 13.06 16.43 -16.45
C VAL A 53 12.87 17.78 -17.12
#